data_AF-A0A1H0LGL8-F1
#
_entry.id   AF-A0A1H0LGL8-F1
#
_cell.length_a   1.000
_cell.length_b   1.000
_cell.length_c   1.000
_cell.angle_alpha   90.00
_cell.angle_beta   90.00
_cell.angle_gamma   90.00
#
_symmetry.space_group_name_H-M   'P 1'
#
loop_
_entity.id
_entity.type
_entity.pdbx_description
1 polymer ?
#
loop_
_entity_poly.entity_id
_entity_poly.type
_entity_poly.pdbx_seq_one_letter_code
_entity_poly.pdbx_strand_id
1 'polypeptide(L)'
;MRFSGTASLATAVTLTTGLLALSADVMDPGQGVVSHAAAPVGSAEEPGSPVRVTEVPVTDAGPQGTSSYSMVGVTWRGADPELRVRARGAEGWGEWLSPEVLDDGPDGGETSSLRATQPLWVGPSDGVQIDASGEGYRDLELVLIDPGVLTSDRTAGRTDVSARGVAPESDRALRPWLLSRTKWGADPSLRNGSPRYNAGLRQVHIHHTATGNTYSRADVPGILRGMYSYHTQTLGWSDIGYNFLVDKFGRAWVGRAGGVSRLVRGAHTLGFNHSSVGIAVIGNFERGRPSQKALTKVVRLAAWKLDRHRRDAQGRVVVTSEGSDRYAAGRSVRLFVITGHRATNETACPGERLYQALPAIRRRAQQRIDRY
;
A
#
# COMPACT_ATOMS: atom_id res chain seq x y z
N MET A 1 39.45 -60.44 28.87
CA MET A 1 38.38 -60.77 27.90
C MET A 1 38.47 -59.73 26.79
N ARG A 2 39.11 -60.00 25.62
CA ARG A 2 38.56 -60.63 24.39
C ARG A 2 37.22 -59.96 23.98
N PHE A 3 37.02 -59.30 22.82
CA PHE A 3 37.33 -59.65 21.42
C PHE A 3 37.13 -58.43 20.45
N SER A 4 37.89 -58.42 19.32
CA SER A 4 37.59 -57.94 17.92
C SER A 4 37.09 -56.49 17.66
N GLY A 5 37.66 -55.65 16.76
CA GLY A 5 38.01 -55.84 15.33
C GLY A 5 36.80 -55.38 14.46
N THR A 6 36.84 -54.60 13.37
CA THR A 6 37.84 -54.22 12.34
C THR A 6 37.29 -53.07 11.46
N ALA A 7 38.21 -52.33 10.82
CA ALA A 7 38.19 -51.57 9.55
C ALA A 7 36.89 -51.28 8.76
N SER A 8 36.83 -50.09 8.14
CA SER A 8 36.06 -49.88 6.91
C SER A 8 36.85 -49.04 5.88
N LEU A 9 36.75 -49.48 4.63
CA LEU A 9 37.52 -49.12 3.44
C LEU A 9 37.07 -47.83 2.75
N ALA A 10 38.00 -47.27 1.97
CA ALA A 10 37.79 -46.28 0.92
C ALA A 10 37.14 -46.88 -0.34
N THR A 11 36.33 -46.07 -1.03
CA THR A 11 35.85 -46.33 -2.39
C THR A 11 36.03 -45.06 -3.23
N ALA A 12 36.46 -45.24 -4.48
CA ALA A 12 36.91 -44.22 -5.41
C ALA A 12 36.03 -44.13 -6.68
N VAL A 13 36.30 -43.09 -7.49
CA VAL A 13 36.04 -42.92 -8.95
C VAL A 13 34.58 -42.51 -9.29
N THR A 14 34.28 -41.50 -10.11
CA THR A 14 34.73 -41.25 -11.51
C THR A 14 34.59 -39.78 -11.93
N LEU A 15 35.61 -39.26 -12.62
CA LEU A 15 35.56 -38.01 -13.41
C LEU A 15 35.45 -38.39 -14.89
N THR A 16 34.48 -37.82 -15.61
CA THR A 16 34.36 -37.94 -17.07
C THR A 16 34.77 -36.63 -17.72
N THR A 17 35.88 -36.68 -18.47
CA THR A 17 36.32 -35.67 -19.44
C THR A 17 35.56 -35.80 -20.75
N GLY A 18 35.09 -34.69 -21.31
CA GLY A 18 34.61 -34.58 -22.68
C GLY A 18 35.33 -33.45 -23.41
N LEU A 19 36.16 -33.83 -24.38
CA LEU A 19 36.80 -32.96 -25.39
C LEU A 19 35.74 -32.27 -26.26
N LEU A 20 36.03 -31.06 -26.75
CA LEU A 20 35.68 -30.67 -28.13
C LEU A 20 36.53 -29.48 -28.64
N ALA A 21 37.25 -29.82 -29.72
CA ALA A 21 37.92 -29.07 -30.78
C ALA A 21 38.03 -27.53 -30.74
N LEU A 22 39.28 -27.08 -30.88
CA LEU A 22 39.66 -25.77 -31.44
C LEU A 22 39.64 -25.83 -32.97
N SER A 23 38.96 -24.86 -33.59
CA SER A 23 39.30 -24.40 -34.94
C SER A 23 39.40 -22.87 -34.89
N ALA A 24 40.61 -22.37 -35.13
CA ALA A 24 40.86 -20.97 -35.44
C ALA A 24 40.70 -20.80 -36.95
N ASP A 25 40.03 -19.72 -37.39
CA ASP A 25 40.61 -18.90 -38.47
C ASP A 25 39.89 -17.55 -38.70
N VAL A 26 40.76 -16.56 -38.91
CA VAL A 26 40.63 -15.30 -39.68
C VAL A 26 39.69 -14.17 -39.19
N MET A 27 40.34 -13.04 -38.91
CA MET A 27 39.78 -11.70 -38.73
C MET A 27 39.54 -10.99 -40.08
N ASP A 28 38.39 -10.33 -40.23
CA ASP A 28 38.21 -9.08 -41.01
C ASP A 28 37.11 -8.22 -40.34
N PRO A 29 37.24 -6.89 -40.19
CA PRO A 29 36.37 -6.08 -39.33
C PRO A 29 35.28 -5.36 -40.15
N GLY A 30 34.02 -5.45 -39.70
CA GLY A 30 32.96 -4.65 -40.32
C GLY A 30 31.58 -4.84 -39.73
N GLN A 31 31.13 -3.82 -39.00
CA GLN A 31 29.72 -3.41 -38.83
C GLN A 31 28.74 -4.35 -38.10
N GLY A 32 28.46 -3.98 -36.84
CA GLY A 32 27.11 -3.62 -36.41
C GLY A 32 26.11 -4.75 -36.07
N VAL A 33 25.50 -4.58 -34.89
CA VAL A 33 24.28 -5.24 -34.37
C VAL A 33 24.52 -6.53 -33.57
N VAL A 34 24.62 -6.38 -32.24
CA VAL A 34 24.59 -7.50 -31.29
C VAL A 34 23.16 -7.71 -30.78
N SER A 35 22.48 -8.70 -31.35
CA SER A 35 21.30 -9.34 -30.77
C SER A 35 21.73 -10.11 -29.53
N HIS A 36 21.11 -9.83 -28.37
CA HIS A 36 21.29 -10.65 -27.17
C HIS A 36 20.09 -11.61 -27.05
N ALA A 37 20.35 -12.86 -27.40
CA ALA A 37 19.47 -13.99 -27.12
C ALA A 37 19.25 -14.14 -25.61
N ALA A 38 18.00 -14.27 -25.20
CA ALA A 38 17.62 -14.54 -23.83
C ALA A 38 17.93 -16.01 -23.46
N ALA A 39 18.68 -16.21 -22.38
CA ALA A 39 18.78 -17.50 -21.73
C ALA A 39 17.48 -17.83 -20.97
N PRO A 40 17.05 -19.10 -20.88
CA PRO A 40 15.83 -19.48 -20.18
C PRO A 40 16.06 -19.35 -18.67
N VAL A 41 15.37 -18.38 -18.05
CA VAL A 41 15.27 -18.32 -16.60
C VAL A 41 14.24 -19.36 -16.20
N GLY A 42 14.69 -20.41 -15.50
CA GLY A 42 13.82 -21.42 -14.92
C GLY A 42 12.73 -20.76 -14.07
N SER A 43 11.48 -21.08 -14.39
CA SER A 43 10.29 -20.74 -13.64
C SER A 43 10.33 -21.46 -12.29
N ALA A 44 10.87 -20.82 -11.27
CA ALA A 44 10.44 -21.10 -9.91
C ALA A 44 8.99 -20.64 -9.82
N GLU A 45 8.07 -21.56 -9.56
CA GLU A 45 6.69 -21.21 -9.21
C GLU A 45 6.72 -20.22 -8.05
N GLU A 46 6.24 -19.00 -8.31
CA GLU A 46 6.04 -17.98 -7.27
C GLU A 46 4.99 -18.52 -6.30
N PRO A 47 5.29 -18.66 -4.99
CA PRO A 47 4.28 -19.07 -4.03
C PRO A 47 3.18 -18.01 -4.02
N GLY A 48 1.93 -18.42 -4.26
CA GLY A 48 0.78 -17.52 -4.28
C GLY A 48 0.69 -16.67 -3.00
N SER A 49 -0.03 -15.54 -3.08
CA SER A 49 -0.23 -14.61 -1.97
C SER A 49 -0.47 -15.35 -0.64
N PRO A 50 0.27 -15.02 0.44
CA PRO A 50 0.02 -15.63 1.75
C PRO A 50 -1.29 -15.16 2.39
N VAL A 51 -1.99 -14.22 1.74
CA VAL A 51 -3.21 -13.59 2.25
C VAL A 51 -4.38 -14.56 2.12
N ARG A 52 -5.09 -14.78 3.23
CA ARG A 52 -6.39 -15.47 3.25
C ARG A 52 -7.48 -14.47 3.61
N VAL A 53 -8.57 -14.52 2.86
CA VAL A 53 -9.77 -13.71 3.09
C VAL A 53 -10.93 -14.65 3.42
N THR A 54 -11.72 -14.30 4.43
CA THR A 54 -12.93 -15.03 4.81
C THR A 54 -14.07 -14.02 4.95
N GLU A 55 -15.10 -14.18 4.16
CA GLU A 55 -16.33 -13.39 4.21
C GLU A 55 -17.33 -14.10 5.12
N VAL A 56 -17.86 -13.37 6.11
CA VAL A 56 -18.77 -13.91 7.13
C VAL A 56 -20.05 -13.08 7.11
N PRO A 57 -21.17 -13.65 6.61
CA PRO A 57 -22.47 -13.01 6.69
C PRO A 57 -22.87 -12.73 8.14
N VAL A 58 -23.30 -11.51 8.42
CA VAL A 58 -23.72 -11.11 9.77
C VAL A 58 -25.17 -11.53 9.98
N THR A 59 -25.36 -12.73 10.52
CA THR A 59 -26.68 -13.26 10.94
C THR A 59 -26.91 -13.15 12.45
N ASP A 60 -25.83 -13.02 13.23
CA ASP A 60 -25.82 -12.80 14.67
C ASP A 60 -24.74 -11.76 15.03
N ALA A 61 -25.13 -10.72 15.77
CA ALA A 61 -24.23 -9.68 16.30
C ALA A 61 -23.49 -10.12 17.58
N GLY A 62 -23.73 -11.34 18.05
CA GLY A 62 -23.06 -11.96 19.18
C GLY A 62 -21.57 -12.22 18.94
N PRO A 63 -20.78 -12.49 20.00
CA PRO A 63 -19.38 -12.83 19.88
C PRO A 63 -19.19 -14.18 19.17
N GLN A 64 -18.38 -14.23 18.12
CA GLN A 64 -18.13 -15.44 17.33
C GLN A 64 -16.65 -15.83 17.35
N GLY A 65 -16.37 -17.14 17.36
CA GLY A 65 -15.03 -17.69 17.12
C GLY A 65 -14.77 -17.82 15.62
N THR A 66 -13.53 -17.58 15.18
CA THR A 66 -13.16 -17.54 13.76
C THR A 66 -11.85 -18.30 13.51
N SER A 67 -11.52 -18.52 12.24
CA SER A 67 -10.12 -18.75 11.86
C SER A 67 -9.25 -17.53 12.24
N SER A 68 -7.93 -17.72 12.30
CA SER A 68 -7.02 -16.62 12.60
C SER A 68 -7.09 -15.52 11.54
N TYR A 69 -7.09 -14.26 11.98
CA TYR A 69 -7.05 -13.08 11.12
C TYR A 69 -6.29 -11.95 11.80
N SER A 70 -6.02 -10.85 11.09
CA SER A 70 -5.42 -9.64 11.69
C SER A 70 -5.97 -8.33 11.17
N MET A 71 -6.79 -8.37 10.13
CA MET A 71 -7.55 -7.22 9.67
C MET A 71 -9.02 -7.56 9.48
N VAL A 72 -9.89 -6.59 9.75
CA VAL A 72 -11.33 -6.72 9.56
C VAL A 72 -11.85 -5.53 8.74
N GLY A 73 -12.54 -5.83 7.66
CA GLY A 73 -13.42 -4.89 6.96
C GLY A 73 -14.87 -5.28 7.19
N VAL A 74 -15.77 -4.37 6.84
CA VAL A 74 -17.21 -4.60 6.81
C VAL A 74 -17.73 -4.15 5.45
N THR A 75 -18.57 -4.95 4.82
CA THR A 75 -19.22 -4.64 3.54
C THR A 75 -20.74 -4.72 3.68
N TRP A 76 -21.47 -3.92 2.90
CA TRP A 76 -22.93 -3.90 2.88
C TRP A 76 -23.45 -3.30 1.58
N ARG A 77 -24.77 -3.29 1.41
CA ARG A 77 -25.47 -2.53 0.37
C ARG A 77 -26.50 -1.59 1.00
N GLY A 78 -26.82 -0.49 0.32
CA GLY A 78 -27.82 0.47 0.78
C GLY A 78 -27.25 1.63 1.59
N ALA A 79 -27.99 2.09 2.60
CA ALA A 79 -27.59 3.20 3.47
C ALA A 79 -26.41 2.81 4.38
N ASP A 80 -25.71 3.80 4.94
CA ASP A 80 -24.63 3.56 5.90
C ASP A 80 -25.19 3.16 7.27
N PRO A 81 -24.84 1.98 7.80
CA PRO A 81 -25.06 1.69 9.21
C PRO A 81 -24.05 2.43 10.10
N GLU A 82 -24.43 2.67 11.34
CA GLU A 82 -23.47 2.92 12.41
C GLU A 82 -22.81 1.59 12.79
N LEU A 83 -21.49 1.52 12.71
CA LEU A 83 -20.74 0.28 12.91
C LEU A 83 -19.77 0.39 14.09
N ARG A 84 -19.72 -0.69 14.89
CA ARG A 84 -18.65 -0.96 15.84
C ARG A 84 -18.19 -2.39 15.68
N VAL A 85 -16.90 -2.63 15.80
CA VAL A 85 -16.30 -3.96 15.72
C VAL A 85 -15.31 -4.13 16.86
N ARG A 86 -15.25 -5.31 17.47
CA ARG A 86 -14.17 -5.70 18.37
C ARG A 86 -13.64 -7.08 18.02
N ALA A 87 -12.36 -7.29 18.29
CA ALA A 87 -11.68 -8.54 18.03
C ALA A 87 -11.23 -9.19 19.34
N ARG A 88 -11.15 -10.52 19.34
CA ARG A 88 -10.57 -11.30 20.43
C ARG A 88 -9.15 -11.70 20.04
N GLY A 89 -8.18 -11.20 20.80
CA GLY A 89 -6.77 -11.59 20.71
C GLY A 89 -6.36 -12.49 21.88
N ALA A 90 -5.05 -12.69 22.05
CA ALA A 90 -4.50 -13.53 23.12
C ALA A 90 -4.86 -13.06 24.54
N GLU A 91 -5.09 -11.76 24.73
CA GLU A 91 -5.47 -11.16 26.02
C GLU A 91 -7.00 -11.11 26.23
N GLY A 92 -7.79 -11.67 25.30
CA GLY A 92 -9.24 -11.64 25.32
C GLY A 92 -9.84 -10.58 24.38
N TRP A 93 -11.07 -10.14 24.67
CA TRP A 93 -11.79 -9.17 23.85
C TRP A 93 -11.22 -7.77 24.01
N GLY A 94 -10.86 -7.14 22.90
CA GLY A 94 -10.44 -5.75 22.85
C GLY A 94 -11.59 -4.75 23.00
N GLU A 95 -11.25 -3.47 22.93
CA GLU A 95 -12.21 -2.37 22.90
C GLU A 95 -13.02 -2.37 21.60
N TRP A 96 -14.19 -1.73 21.65
CA TRP A 96 -14.98 -1.44 20.46
C TRP A 96 -14.31 -0.36 19.60
N LEU A 97 -14.12 -0.68 18.33
CA LEU A 97 -13.58 0.21 17.31
C LEU A 97 -14.68 0.63 16.35
N SER A 98 -14.68 1.90 15.94
CA SER A 98 -15.59 2.41 14.91
C SER A 98 -14.86 2.46 13.57
N PRO A 99 -15.06 1.47 12.67
CA PRO A 99 -14.45 1.50 11.35
C PRO A 99 -15.01 2.68 10.54
N GLU A 100 -14.12 3.39 9.84
CA GLU A 100 -14.52 4.51 8.97
C GLU A 100 -15.06 3.96 7.64
N VAL A 101 -16.14 4.56 7.13
CA VAL A 101 -16.67 4.25 5.79
C VAL A 101 -15.62 4.60 4.73
N LEU A 102 -15.52 3.75 3.70
CA LEU A 102 -14.64 3.95 2.57
C LEU A 102 -15.35 4.78 1.50
N ASP A 103 -15.00 6.07 1.41
CA ASP A 103 -15.52 7.00 0.39
C ASP A 103 -14.55 7.20 -0.79
N ASP A 104 -13.35 6.61 -0.69
CA ASP A 104 -12.36 6.58 -1.77
C ASP A 104 -12.79 5.58 -2.85
N GLY A 105 -12.37 5.80 -4.11
CA GLY A 105 -12.63 4.82 -5.17
C GLY A 105 -12.00 5.16 -6.52
N PRO A 106 -12.01 4.20 -7.47
CA PRO A 106 -11.69 4.46 -8.87
C PRO A 106 -12.72 5.42 -9.49
N ASP A 107 -12.28 6.26 -10.44
CA ASP A 107 -13.21 7.14 -11.16
C ASP A 107 -13.91 6.39 -12.30
N GLY A 108 -15.23 6.57 -12.41
CA GLY A 108 -16.04 6.15 -13.56
C GLY A 108 -16.38 4.66 -13.59
N GLY A 109 -17.63 4.32 -13.26
CA GLY A 109 -18.32 3.07 -13.62
C GLY A 109 -17.81 1.78 -12.98
N GLU A 110 -16.60 1.74 -12.42
CA GLU A 110 -16.08 0.63 -11.59
C GLU A 110 -16.70 0.63 -10.17
N THR A 111 -17.81 1.33 -9.96
CA THR A 111 -18.48 1.43 -8.66
C THR A 111 -19.39 0.23 -8.49
N SER A 112 -18.91 -0.75 -7.73
CA SER A 112 -19.80 -1.73 -7.11
C SER A 112 -20.82 -0.98 -6.24
N SER A 113 -22.07 -1.45 -6.21
CA SER A 113 -23.04 -1.00 -5.19
C SER A 113 -22.70 -1.54 -3.79
N LEU A 114 -21.63 -2.35 -3.69
CA LEU A 114 -21.03 -2.76 -2.44
C LEU A 114 -20.35 -1.56 -1.78
N ARG A 115 -20.86 -1.21 -0.61
CA ARG A 115 -20.25 -0.25 0.30
C ARG A 115 -19.35 -0.98 1.28
N ALA A 116 -18.38 -0.27 1.81
CA ALA A 116 -17.32 -0.86 2.60
C ALA A 116 -16.79 0.12 3.64
N THR A 117 -16.12 -0.42 4.65
CA THR A 117 -15.26 0.35 5.56
C THR A 117 -13.81 0.28 5.12
N GLN A 118 -12.96 1.17 5.65
CA GLN A 118 -11.51 0.98 5.65
C GLN A 118 -11.16 -0.24 6.51
N PRO A 119 -10.27 -1.15 6.05
CA PRO A 119 -9.96 -2.35 6.82
C PRO A 119 -9.11 -2.01 8.06
N LEU A 120 -9.58 -2.41 9.23
CA LEU A 120 -8.96 -2.16 10.52
C LEU A 120 -7.94 -3.23 10.87
N TRP A 121 -6.71 -2.83 11.22
CA TRP A 121 -5.73 -3.69 11.86
C TRP A 121 -6.12 -3.90 13.31
N VAL A 122 -6.40 -5.14 13.66
CA VAL A 122 -6.77 -5.58 15.02
C VAL A 122 -5.67 -6.45 15.66
N GLY A 123 -4.61 -6.77 14.91
CA GLY A 123 -3.57 -7.71 15.35
C GLY A 123 -4.07 -9.17 15.33
N PRO A 124 -3.21 -10.14 15.67
CA PRO A 124 -3.58 -11.55 15.66
C PRO A 124 -4.83 -11.83 16.50
N SER A 125 -5.88 -12.29 15.84
CA SER A 125 -7.21 -12.45 16.43
C SER A 125 -7.87 -13.75 15.97
N ASP A 126 -8.74 -14.31 16.82
CA ASP A 126 -9.46 -15.58 16.58
C ASP A 126 -10.95 -15.52 16.94
N GLY A 127 -11.46 -14.31 17.15
CA GLY A 127 -12.87 -14.04 17.36
C GLY A 127 -13.22 -12.62 16.98
N VAL A 128 -14.46 -12.40 16.57
CA VAL A 128 -14.97 -11.11 16.12
C VAL A 128 -16.36 -10.88 16.71
N GLN A 129 -16.67 -9.62 16.97
CA GLN A 129 -18.02 -9.18 17.26
C GLN A 129 -18.27 -7.86 16.55
N ILE A 130 -19.45 -7.74 15.95
CA ILE A 130 -19.94 -6.55 15.29
C ILE A 130 -21.21 -6.06 16.00
N ASP A 131 -21.34 -4.76 16.10
CA ASP A 131 -22.56 -4.07 16.46
C ASP A 131 -22.90 -3.11 15.33
N ALA A 132 -24.13 -3.21 14.83
CA ALA A 132 -24.61 -2.46 13.68
C ALA A 132 -26.00 -1.91 13.99
N SER A 133 -26.17 -0.60 13.81
CA SER A 133 -27.44 0.11 14.00
C SER A 133 -27.75 1.00 12.80
N GLY A 134 -29.02 1.38 12.67
CA GLY A 134 -29.55 2.14 11.53
C GLY A 134 -30.53 1.34 10.69
N GLU A 135 -31.06 1.95 9.64
CA GLU A 135 -32.04 1.35 8.73
C GLU A 135 -31.56 1.46 7.27
N GLY A 136 -32.08 0.60 6.40
CA GLY A 136 -31.84 0.69 4.96
C GLY A 136 -30.53 0.10 4.45
N TYR A 137 -29.70 -0.50 5.32
CA TYR A 137 -28.60 -1.37 4.92
C TYR A 137 -29.07 -2.83 4.78
N ARG A 138 -28.38 -3.60 3.94
CA ARG A 138 -28.61 -5.03 3.73
C ARG A 138 -27.32 -5.74 3.35
N ASP A 139 -27.33 -7.07 3.37
CA ASP A 139 -26.20 -7.92 2.98
C ASP A 139 -24.92 -7.54 3.74
N LEU A 140 -25.03 -7.34 5.05
CA LEU A 140 -23.92 -6.97 5.93
C LEU A 140 -22.97 -8.16 6.12
N GLU A 141 -21.70 -7.97 5.79
CA GLU A 141 -20.68 -9.01 5.85
C GLU A 141 -19.42 -8.49 6.53
N LEU A 142 -18.82 -9.34 7.36
CA LEU A 142 -17.47 -9.15 7.88
C LEU A 142 -16.46 -9.73 6.89
N VAL A 143 -15.41 -8.99 6.60
CA VAL A 143 -14.30 -9.43 5.75
C VAL A 143 -13.08 -9.61 6.63
N LEU A 144 -12.80 -10.85 7.03
CA LEU A 144 -11.68 -11.21 7.89
C LEU A 144 -10.47 -11.54 7.04
N ILE A 145 -9.36 -10.86 7.29
CA ILE A 145 -8.15 -10.98 6.48
C ILE A 145 -6.98 -11.40 7.35
N ASP A 146 -6.42 -12.56 7.04
CA ASP A 146 -5.10 -12.98 7.50
C ASP A 146 -4.09 -12.60 6.43
N PRO A 147 -3.23 -11.58 6.64
CA PRO A 147 -2.27 -11.16 5.64
C PRO A 147 -1.05 -12.09 5.51
N GLY A 148 -0.97 -13.11 6.36
CA GLY A 148 0.18 -14.00 6.51
C GLY A 148 1.43 -13.27 7.01
N VAL A 149 2.45 -14.05 7.37
CA VAL A 149 3.77 -13.54 7.76
C VAL A 149 4.81 -14.11 6.81
N LEU A 150 5.54 -13.22 6.13
CA LEU A 150 6.66 -13.59 5.28
C LEU A 150 7.98 -13.43 6.03
N THR A 151 8.97 -14.25 5.70
CA THR A 151 10.33 -14.11 6.24
C THR A 151 10.92 -12.72 5.96
N SER A 152 10.56 -12.11 4.83
CA SER A 152 10.95 -10.76 4.43
C SER A 152 10.39 -9.66 5.36
N ASP A 153 9.29 -9.91 6.06
CA ASP A 153 8.65 -8.93 6.94
C ASP A 153 9.55 -8.58 8.14
N ARG A 154 10.25 -9.59 8.67
CA ARG A 154 11.23 -9.41 9.75
C ARG A 154 12.41 -8.54 9.28
N THR A 155 12.89 -8.76 8.07
CA THR A 155 13.99 -7.98 7.48
C THR A 155 13.55 -6.55 7.17
N ALA A 156 12.35 -6.37 6.63
CA ALA A 156 11.77 -5.04 6.44
C ALA A 156 11.56 -4.32 7.78
N GLY A 157 11.20 -5.06 8.83
CA GLY A 157 11.12 -4.62 10.22
C GLY A 157 12.45 -4.14 10.83
N ARG A 158 13.60 -4.53 10.28
CA ARG A 158 14.94 -4.09 10.75
C ARG A 158 15.55 -2.95 9.94
N THR A 159 14.98 -2.63 8.78
CA THR A 159 15.47 -1.50 7.97
C THR A 159 15.19 -0.16 8.64
N ASP A 160 16.11 0.30 9.48
CA ASP A 160 16.25 1.71 9.74
C ASP A 160 16.74 2.36 8.46
N VAL A 161 15.85 3.11 7.81
CA VAL A 161 16.21 3.97 6.69
C VAL A 161 16.95 5.19 7.25
N SER A 162 18.07 4.93 7.94
CA SER A 162 19.09 5.93 8.19
C SER A 162 19.63 6.36 6.82
N ALA A 163 19.84 7.66 6.67
CA ALA A 163 20.22 8.30 5.42
C ALA A 163 21.66 7.93 5.01
N ARG A 164 21.90 6.67 4.63
CA ARG A 164 23.18 6.19 4.09
C ARG A 164 22.92 5.46 2.78
N GLY A 165 22.59 6.25 1.77
CA GLY A 165 22.62 5.89 0.37
C GLY A 165 22.71 7.19 -0.40
N VAL A 166 23.87 7.47 -0.98
CA VAL A 166 24.08 8.64 -1.84
C VAL A 166 23.15 8.46 -3.04
N ALA A 167 22.12 9.29 -3.12
CA ALA A 167 21.32 9.40 -4.32
C ALA A 167 22.21 10.04 -5.41
N PRO A 168 22.13 9.61 -6.68
CA PRO A 168 22.82 10.31 -7.76
C PRO A 168 22.44 11.80 -7.74
N GLU A 169 23.44 12.68 -7.86
CA GLU A 169 23.35 14.14 -7.71
C GLU A 169 22.43 14.86 -8.72
N SER A 170 21.68 14.15 -9.56
CA SER A 170 20.88 14.73 -10.65
C SER A 170 19.37 14.86 -10.39
N ASP A 171 18.87 14.51 -9.19
CA ASP A 171 17.45 14.63 -8.86
C ASP A 171 17.17 15.85 -7.96
N ARG A 172 16.69 16.97 -8.55
CA ARG A 172 16.15 18.09 -7.77
C ARG A 172 14.99 17.61 -6.86
N ALA A 173 14.97 18.16 -5.65
CA ALA A 173 14.31 17.62 -4.45
C ALA A 173 14.51 16.11 -4.29
N LEU A 174 15.73 15.68 -3.94
CA LEU A 174 16.18 14.29 -3.82
C LEU A 174 15.06 13.31 -3.44
N ARG A 175 14.76 12.39 -4.37
CA ARG A 175 13.80 11.30 -4.21
C ARG A 175 14.05 10.61 -2.87
N PRO A 176 13.03 10.47 -2.00
CA PRO A 176 13.22 9.74 -0.76
C PRO A 176 13.44 8.26 -1.05
N TRP A 177 14.16 7.58 -0.15
CA TRP A 177 14.20 6.12 -0.17
C TRP A 177 12.78 5.55 -0.03
N LEU A 178 12.45 4.63 -0.94
CA LEU A 178 11.16 3.96 -1.08
C LEU A 178 11.36 2.45 -0.98
N LEU A 179 10.55 1.79 -0.17
CA LEU A 179 10.46 0.33 -0.13
C LEU A 179 9.50 -0.13 -1.23
N SER A 180 9.99 -1.02 -2.10
CA SER A 180 9.25 -1.49 -3.28
C SER A 180 8.08 -2.40 -2.91
N ARG A 181 7.23 -2.68 -3.91
CA ARG A 181 6.16 -3.67 -3.84
C ARG A 181 6.66 -5.07 -3.45
N THR A 182 7.77 -5.49 -4.03
CA THR A 182 8.43 -6.76 -3.68
C THR A 182 8.90 -6.79 -2.21
N LYS A 183 9.27 -5.65 -1.62
CA LYS A 183 9.72 -5.59 -0.21
C LYS A 183 8.59 -5.80 0.79
N TRP A 184 7.33 -5.49 0.44
CA TRP A 184 6.18 -5.79 1.29
C TRP A 184 5.42 -7.06 0.86
N GLY A 185 5.91 -7.79 -0.15
CA GLY A 185 5.30 -9.03 -0.61
C GLY A 185 4.01 -8.81 -1.41
N ALA A 186 3.95 -7.76 -2.23
CA ALA A 186 2.83 -7.56 -3.12
C ALA A 186 2.76 -8.68 -4.17
N ASP A 187 1.70 -9.49 -4.13
CA ASP A 187 1.45 -10.48 -5.17
C ASP A 187 0.91 -9.79 -6.43
N PRO A 188 1.66 -9.76 -7.55
CA PRO A 188 1.21 -9.10 -8.76
C PRO A 188 -0.02 -9.74 -9.41
N SER A 189 -0.35 -11.00 -9.10
CA SER A 189 -1.51 -11.70 -9.67
C SER A 189 -2.86 -11.17 -9.16
N LEU A 190 -2.87 -10.51 -7.98
CA LEU A 190 -4.08 -9.90 -7.43
C LEU A 190 -4.48 -8.60 -8.15
N ARG A 191 -3.63 -8.07 -9.06
CA ARG A 191 -3.97 -6.88 -9.85
C ARG A 191 -4.86 -7.24 -11.02
N ASN A 192 -5.79 -6.35 -11.32
CA ASN A 192 -6.56 -6.37 -12.55
C ASN A 192 -6.16 -5.20 -13.45
N GLY A 193 -5.92 -5.44 -14.73
CA GLY A 193 -5.64 -4.39 -15.72
C GLY A 193 -4.25 -3.72 -15.64
N SER A 194 -4.04 -2.80 -16.58
CA SER A 194 -2.77 -2.06 -16.73
C SER A 194 -2.80 -0.71 -16.01
N PRO A 195 -1.66 -0.22 -15.48
CA PRO A 195 -1.62 1.10 -14.85
C PRO A 195 -1.98 2.21 -15.83
N ARG A 196 -2.83 3.13 -15.39
CA ARG A 196 -3.17 4.37 -16.11
C ARG A 196 -2.28 5.51 -15.60
N TYR A 197 -2.04 6.50 -16.45
CA TYR A 197 -1.16 7.62 -16.12
C TYR A 197 -1.86 8.96 -16.35
N ASN A 198 -1.70 9.87 -15.40
CA ASN A 198 -2.19 11.24 -15.49
C ASN A 198 -1.29 12.06 -16.42
N ALA A 199 -1.90 12.95 -17.20
CA ALA A 199 -1.19 13.84 -18.12
C ALA A 199 -0.33 14.89 -17.39
N GLY A 200 -0.66 15.19 -16.13
CA GLY A 200 0.12 16.11 -15.31
C GLY A 200 -0.28 16.09 -13.84
N LEU A 201 0.65 16.52 -12.98
CA LEU A 201 0.41 16.67 -11.55
C LEU A 201 -0.07 18.09 -11.25
N ARG A 202 -1.21 18.20 -10.58
CA ARG A 202 -1.78 19.44 -10.04
C ARG A 202 -1.78 19.43 -8.51
N GLN A 203 -1.98 18.25 -7.90
CA GLN A 203 -2.25 18.11 -6.48
C GLN A 203 -1.57 16.91 -5.83
N VAL A 204 -1.29 17.01 -4.55
CA VAL A 204 -0.96 15.88 -3.67
C VAL A 204 -2.04 15.77 -2.60
N HIS A 205 -2.72 14.63 -2.56
CA HIS A 205 -3.74 14.33 -1.54
C HIS A 205 -3.11 13.56 -0.40
N ILE A 206 -3.27 14.08 0.81
CA ILE A 206 -2.85 13.45 2.06
C ILE A 206 -4.03 12.69 2.65
N HIS A 207 -3.76 11.43 2.94
CA HIS A 207 -4.70 10.47 3.47
C HIS A 207 -4.20 9.91 4.81
N HIS A 208 -5.12 9.35 5.58
CA HIS A 208 -4.79 8.30 6.53
C HIS A 208 -5.33 6.97 6.00
N THR A 209 -5.01 5.85 6.62
CA THR A 209 -5.65 4.56 6.25
C THR A 209 -6.79 4.19 7.21
N ALA A 210 -7.14 5.09 8.15
CA ALA A 210 -8.09 4.90 9.26
C ALA A 210 -7.87 3.67 10.16
N THR A 211 -6.84 2.87 9.88
CA THR A 211 -6.48 1.66 10.61
C THR A 211 -5.96 1.96 12.02
N GLY A 212 -5.95 0.98 12.92
CA GLY A 212 -5.43 1.16 14.28
C GLY A 212 -3.97 1.61 14.32
N ASN A 213 -3.56 2.29 15.41
CA ASN A 213 -2.18 2.79 15.58
C ASN A 213 -1.27 1.85 16.37
N THR A 214 -1.75 0.68 16.81
CA THR A 214 -1.04 -0.24 17.71
C THR A 214 -0.03 -1.14 17.01
N TYR A 215 -0.02 -1.17 15.67
CA TYR A 215 0.85 -2.03 14.87
C TYR A 215 2.36 -1.87 15.16
N SER A 216 3.08 -2.98 15.07
CA SER A 216 4.54 -3.05 15.15
C SER A 216 5.19 -2.70 13.80
N ARG A 217 6.51 -2.51 13.80
CA ARG A 217 7.26 -2.26 12.56
C ARG A 217 7.24 -3.47 11.60
N ALA A 218 7.15 -4.68 12.15
CA ALA A 218 7.09 -5.93 11.40
C ALA A 218 5.70 -6.18 10.79
N ASP A 219 4.66 -5.55 11.33
CA ASP A 219 3.28 -5.75 10.87
C ASP A 219 2.99 -4.99 9.57
N VAL A 220 3.76 -3.94 9.29
CA VAL A 220 3.48 -3.02 8.17
C VAL A 220 3.39 -3.72 6.80
N PRO A 221 4.32 -4.61 6.41
CA PRO A 221 4.13 -5.41 5.20
C PRO A 221 2.81 -6.19 5.16
N GLY A 222 2.40 -6.80 6.28
CA GLY A 222 1.12 -7.50 6.39
C GLY A 222 -0.07 -6.55 6.21
N ILE A 223 -0.04 -5.38 6.84
CA ILE A 223 -1.06 -4.33 6.67
C ILE A 223 -1.19 -3.93 5.19
N LEU A 224 -0.06 -3.75 4.50
CA LEU A 224 -0.05 -3.40 3.07
C LEU A 224 -0.64 -4.51 2.20
N ARG A 225 -0.30 -5.78 2.46
CA ARG A 225 -0.87 -6.93 1.76
C ARG A 225 -2.37 -7.05 2.01
N GLY A 226 -2.81 -6.88 3.25
CA GLY A 226 -4.22 -6.93 3.63
C GLY A 226 -5.04 -5.84 2.92
N MET A 227 -4.60 -4.57 2.95
CA MET A 227 -5.26 -3.50 2.21
C MET A 227 -5.28 -3.74 0.70
N TYR A 228 -4.18 -4.25 0.14
CA TYR A 228 -4.10 -4.55 -1.28
C TYR A 228 -5.06 -5.68 -1.70
N SER A 229 -5.13 -6.75 -0.92
CA SER A 229 -6.10 -7.84 -1.14
C SER A 229 -7.54 -7.34 -0.95
N TYR A 230 -7.81 -6.52 0.07
CA TYR A 230 -9.13 -5.94 0.29
C TYR A 230 -9.57 -5.08 -0.90
N HIS A 231 -8.73 -4.14 -1.34
CA HIS A 231 -9.06 -3.28 -2.48
C HIS A 231 -9.26 -4.09 -3.77
N THR A 232 -8.45 -5.12 -4.02
CA THR A 232 -8.51 -5.86 -5.29
C THR A 232 -9.53 -6.98 -5.31
N GLN A 233 -9.51 -7.84 -4.30
CA GLN A 233 -10.29 -9.07 -4.27
C GLN A 233 -11.69 -8.84 -3.68
N THR A 234 -11.82 -7.98 -2.67
CA THR A 234 -13.13 -7.67 -2.07
C THR A 234 -13.82 -6.53 -2.82
N LEU A 235 -13.12 -5.44 -3.10
CA LEU A 235 -13.73 -4.24 -3.72
C LEU A 235 -13.61 -4.20 -5.24
N GLY A 236 -12.87 -5.13 -5.85
CA GLY A 236 -12.74 -5.23 -7.31
C GLY A 236 -11.84 -4.16 -7.95
N TRP A 237 -11.09 -3.38 -7.17
CA TRP A 237 -10.21 -2.35 -7.71
C TRP A 237 -9.04 -3.00 -8.46
N SER A 238 -8.47 -2.27 -9.42
CA SER A 238 -7.32 -2.77 -10.19
C SER A 238 -6.04 -2.97 -9.37
N ASP A 239 -5.87 -2.24 -8.26
CA ASP A 239 -4.71 -2.29 -7.38
C ASP A 239 -5.03 -1.54 -6.06
N ILE A 240 -4.07 -1.48 -5.12
CA ILE A 240 -4.17 -0.60 -3.95
C ILE A 240 -4.34 0.88 -4.39
N GLY A 241 -5.33 1.59 -3.82
CA GLY A 241 -5.74 2.91 -4.31
C GLY A 241 -4.70 4.03 -4.14
N TYR A 242 -3.84 3.94 -3.12
CA TYR A 242 -2.83 4.95 -2.81
C TYR A 242 -1.54 4.76 -3.62
N ASN A 243 -0.93 5.86 -4.08
CA ASN A 243 0.38 5.79 -4.76
C ASN A 243 1.51 5.46 -3.78
N PHE A 244 1.49 6.08 -2.59
CA PHE A 244 2.48 5.87 -1.56
C PHE A 244 1.84 5.73 -0.19
N LEU A 245 2.44 4.90 0.66
CA LEU A 245 2.04 4.73 2.05
C LEU A 245 3.21 5.03 2.98
N VAL A 246 2.94 5.70 4.10
CA VAL A 246 3.94 6.10 5.09
C VAL A 246 3.56 5.55 6.45
N ASP A 247 4.45 4.77 7.07
CA ASP A 247 4.20 4.25 8.42
C ASP A 247 4.70 5.20 9.53
N LYS A 248 4.22 4.97 10.76
CA LYS A 248 4.63 5.75 11.95
C LYS A 248 6.13 5.66 12.26
N PHE A 249 6.87 4.73 11.67
CA PHE A 249 8.31 4.59 11.84
C PHE A 249 9.11 5.46 10.85
N GLY A 250 8.44 6.12 9.90
CA GLY A 250 9.06 6.99 8.91
C GLY A 250 9.58 6.26 7.67
N ARG A 251 9.08 5.05 7.38
CA ARG A 251 9.34 4.37 6.10
C ARG A 251 8.27 4.77 5.08
N ALA A 252 8.65 4.83 3.82
CA ALA A 252 7.72 5.05 2.70
C ALA A 252 7.71 3.82 1.80
N TRP A 253 6.52 3.43 1.39
CA TRP A 253 6.23 2.23 0.64
C TRP A 253 5.58 2.61 -0.68
N VAL A 254 5.99 1.93 -1.75
CA VAL A 254 5.32 2.03 -3.05
C VAL A 254 4.00 1.27 -2.94
N GLY A 255 2.89 1.99 -3.07
CA GLY A 255 1.56 1.40 -3.19
C GLY A 255 1.34 0.99 -4.65
N ARG A 256 0.50 1.74 -5.37
CA ARG A 256 0.06 1.43 -6.73
C ARG A 256 1.20 1.18 -7.74
N ALA A 257 1.09 0.11 -8.51
CA ALA A 257 2.06 -0.30 -9.53
C ALA A 257 2.04 0.63 -10.76
N GLY A 258 3.12 0.58 -11.57
CA GLY A 258 3.26 1.38 -12.80
C GLY A 258 4.46 2.33 -12.83
N GLY A 259 5.24 2.38 -11.75
CA GLY A 259 6.52 3.09 -11.71
C GLY A 259 6.46 4.40 -10.95
N VAL A 260 7.29 4.51 -9.92
CA VAL A 260 7.31 5.60 -8.94
C VAL A 260 7.59 6.98 -9.55
N SER A 261 8.40 7.05 -10.61
CA SER A 261 8.71 8.31 -11.30
C SER A 261 7.59 8.76 -12.24
N ARG A 262 6.64 7.88 -12.57
CA ARG A 262 5.50 8.18 -13.44
C ARG A 262 4.33 8.71 -12.62
N LEU A 263 3.38 9.35 -13.29
CA LEU A 263 2.15 9.85 -12.69
C LEU A 263 1.05 8.79 -12.75
N VAL A 264 1.27 7.66 -12.08
CA VAL A 264 0.25 6.60 -11.97
C VAL A 264 -1.03 7.18 -11.39
N ARG A 265 -2.15 7.07 -12.11
CA ARG A 265 -3.47 7.50 -11.63
C ARG A 265 -3.85 6.68 -10.41
N GLY A 266 -4.32 7.31 -9.34
CA GLY A 266 -4.78 6.70 -8.09
C GLY A 266 -6.25 6.26 -8.11
N ALA A 267 -6.69 5.65 -7.03
CA ALA A 267 -8.10 5.35 -6.71
C ALA A 267 -8.35 5.74 -5.24
N HIS A 268 -7.77 6.87 -4.83
CA HIS A 268 -7.72 7.33 -3.45
C HIS A 268 -8.60 8.56 -3.23
N THR A 269 -9.03 9.25 -4.28
CA THR A 269 -9.82 10.48 -4.17
C THR A 269 -10.79 10.55 -5.33
N LEU A 270 -11.98 10.00 -5.13
CA LEU A 270 -13.03 9.93 -6.14
C LEU A 270 -13.28 11.32 -6.74
N GLY A 271 -13.22 11.43 -8.07
CA GLY A 271 -13.41 12.67 -8.82
C GLY A 271 -12.14 13.51 -9.01
N PHE A 272 -11.05 13.20 -8.31
CA PHE A 272 -9.81 13.98 -8.34
C PHE A 272 -8.54 13.13 -8.53
N ASN A 273 -8.66 11.83 -8.85
CA ASN A 273 -7.47 11.01 -9.12
C ASN A 273 -6.73 11.41 -10.40
N HIS A 274 -7.41 11.98 -11.42
CA HIS A 274 -6.88 12.26 -12.77
C HIS A 274 -5.76 13.32 -12.84
N SER A 275 -5.50 14.04 -11.76
CA SER A 275 -4.46 15.09 -11.74
C SER A 275 -3.66 15.11 -10.44
N SER A 276 -3.66 13.99 -9.71
CA SER A 276 -3.10 13.96 -8.37
C SER A 276 -2.26 12.72 -8.05
N VAL A 277 -1.60 12.79 -6.89
CA VAL A 277 -0.90 11.68 -6.24
C VAL A 277 -1.39 11.56 -4.80
N GLY A 278 -1.73 10.36 -4.37
CA GLY A 278 -2.19 10.05 -3.01
C GLY A 278 -1.06 9.52 -2.13
N ILE A 279 -0.89 10.14 -0.96
CA ILE A 279 0.02 9.70 0.10
C ILE A 279 -0.81 9.37 1.34
N ALA A 280 -0.94 8.09 1.68
CA ALA A 280 -1.63 7.65 2.89
C ALA A 280 -0.66 7.43 4.05
N VAL A 281 -0.97 8.00 5.20
CA VAL A 281 -0.26 7.70 6.45
C VAL A 281 -0.97 6.55 7.14
N ILE A 282 -0.26 5.45 7.38
CA ILE A 282 -0.83 4.24 7.98
C ILE A 282 -1.18 4.53 9.45
N GLY A 283 -2.47 4.50 9.76
CA GLY A 283 -3.00 4.77 11.10
C GLY A 283 -4.31 5.55 11.08
N ASN A 284 -4.82 5.83 12.27
CA ASN A 284 -5.99 6.65 12.51
C ASN A 284 -5.57 7.95 13.23
N PHE A 285 -5.89 9.09 12.62
CA PHE A 285 -5.48 10.41 13.11
C PHE A 285 -6.65 11.32 13.47
N GLU A 286 -7.85 10.78 13.66
CA GLU A 286 -8.94 11.53 14.31
C GLU A 286 -8.52 11.90 15.74
N ARG A 287 -7.97 10.94 16.49
CA ARG A 287 -7.43 11.17 17.83
C ARG A 287 -5.91 10.99 17.92
N GLY A 288 -5.36 10.00 17.22
CA GLY A 288 -3.92 9.71 17.21
C GLY A 288 -3.12 10.84 16.57
N ARG A 289 -1.88 11.07 17.04
CA ARG A 289 -0.99 12.08 16.45
C ARG A 289 -0.02 11.42 15.46
N PRO A 290 0.14 11.95 14.23
CA PRO A 290 1.14 11.42 13.31
C PRO A 290 2.54 11.66 13.89
N SER A 291 3.40 10.63 13.79
CA SER A 291 4.76 10.75 14.29
C SER A 291 5.56 11.77 13.47
N GLN A 292 6.54 12.43 14.10
CA GLN A 292 7.39 13.39 13.39
C GLN A 292 8.19 12.72 12.25
N LYS A 293 8.51 11.43 12.39
CA LYS A 293 9.16 10.62 11.35
C LYS A 293 8.24 10.44 10.14
N ALA A 294 6.97 10.10 10.37
CA ALA A 294 5.96 10.00 9.31
C ALA A 294 5.74 11.34 8.60
N LEU A 295 5.52 12.42 9.35
CA LEU A 295 5.36 13.77 8.77
C LEU A 295 6.57 14.20 7.93
N THR A 296 7.78 13.90 8.40
CA THR A 296 9.01 14.19 7.64
C THR A 296 9.06 13.39 6.34
N LYS A 297 8.59 12.15 6.33
CA LYS A 297 8.54 11.34 5.12
C LYS A 297 7.47 11.83 4.13
N VAL A 298 6.29 12.20 4.61
CA VAL A 298 5.23 12.84 3.80
C VAL A 298 5.77 14.11 3.12
N VAL A 299 6.43 15.00 3.88
CA VAL A 299 7.06 16.21 3.34
C VAL A 299 8.04 15.89 2.21
N ARG A 300 8.90 14.87 2.39
CA ARG A 300 9.89 14.49 1.37
C ARG A 300 9.23 13.95 0.10
N LEU A 301 8.18 13.14 0.24
CA LEU A 301 7.42 12.60 -0.90
C LEU A 301 6.70 13.70 -1.67
N ALA A 302 5.99 14.58 -0.95
CA ALA A 302 5.25 15.68 -1.55
C ALA A 302 6.21 16.64 -2.29
N ALA A 303 7.31 17.04 -1.65
CA ALA A 303 8.32 17.90 -2.29
C ALA A 303 8.90 17.25 -3.56
N TRP A 304 9.33 15.99 -3.48
CA TRP A 304 9.88 15.26 -4.63
C TRP A 304 8.91 15.18 -5.82
N LYS A 305 7.63 14.87 -5.55
CA LYS A 305 6.63 14.83 -6.61
C LYS A 305 6.32 16.21 -7.17
N LEU A 306 6.18 17.23 -6.33
CA LEU A 306 5.80 18.58 -6.78
C LEU A 306 6.93 19.30 -7.54
N ASP A 307 8.18 19.14 -7.11
CA ASP A 307 9.35 19.77 -7.71
C ASP A 307 9.50 19.43 -9.20
N ARG A 308 9.43 18.14 -9.54
CA ARG A 308 9.50 17.65 -10.92
C ARG A 308 8.41 18.20 -11.84
N HIS A 309 7.34 18.74 -11.26
CA HIS A 309 6.22 19.33 -11.98
C HIS A 309 6.07 20.84 -11.75
N ARG A 310 7.10 21.48 -11.16
CA ARG A 310 7.19 22.92 -10.90
C ARG A 310 5.94 23.47 -10.18
N ARG A 311 5.51 22.77 -9.13
CA ARG A 311 4.35 23.15 -8.33
C ARG A 311 4.78 23.78 -7.01
N ASP A 312 4.23 24.95 -6.71
CA ASP A 312 4.32 25.58 -5.40
C ASP A 312 3.52 24.78 -4.38
N ALA A 313 4.22 24.19 -3.40
CA ALA A 313 3.62 23.38 -2.36
C ALA A 313 2.75 24.18 -1.37
N GLN A 314 2.96 25.51 -1.26
CA GLN A 314 2.11 26.41 -0.48
C GLN A 314 0.96 26.98 -1.30
N GLY A 315 1.05 26.87 -2.62
CA GLY A 315 0.12 27.46 -3.56
C GLY A 315 -1.27 26.84 -3.56
N ARG A 316 -2.15 27.45 -4.36
CA ARG A 316 -3.49 26.97 -4.66
C ARG A 316 -3.63 26.68 -6.13
N VAL A 317 -4.52 25.76 -6.46
CA VAL A 317 -4.81 25.33 -7.83
C VAL A 317 -6.33 25.19 -8.02
N VAL A 318 -6.81 25.50 -9.22
CA VAL A 318 -8.18 25.17 -9.63
C VAL A 318 -8.14 23.86 -10.41
N VAL A 319 -8.98 22.91 -10.03
CA VAL A 319 -9.14 21.62 -10.70
C VAL A 319 -10.61 21.36 -10.97
N THR A 320 -10.91 20.60 -12.00
CA THR A 320 -12.27 20.20 -12.34
C THR A 320 -12.56 18.85 -11.73
N SER A 321 -13.65 18.71 -10.98
CA SER A 321 -14.12 17.42 -10.48
C SER A 321 -14.57 16.53 -11.65
N GLU A 322 -14.17 15.27 -11.66
CA GLU A 322 -14.77 14.23 -12.53
C GLU A 322 -16.03 13.61 -11.91
N GLY A 323 -16.46 14.08 -10.73
CA GLY A 323 -17.61 13.57 -9.98
C GLY A 323 -17.17 12.93 -8.66
N SER A 324 -17.68 13.48 -7.56
CA SER A 324 -17.48 13.01 -6.18
C SER A 324 -18.79 13.16 -5.42
N ASP A 325 -18.89 12.52 -4.27
CA ASP A 325 -19.93 12.74 -3.25
C ASP A 325 -20.12 14.23 -2.88
N ARG A 326 -19.04 15.02 -2.88
CA ARG A 326 -19.10 16.46 -2.53
C ARG A 326 -19.26 17.42 -3.71
N TYR A 327 -18.72 17.05 -4.88
CA TYR A 327 -18.65 17.91 -6.06
C TYR A 327 -19.04 17.16 -7.32
N ALA A 328 -20.13 17.62 -7.96
CA ALA A 328 -20.58 17.13 -9.26
C ALA A 328 -19.50 17.24 -10.35
N ALA A 329 -19.57 16.35 -11.34
CA ALA A 329 -18.68 16.35 -12.48
C ALA A 329 -18.73 17.70 -13.24
N GLY A 330 -17.58 18.18 -13.69
CA GLY A 330 -17.43 19.48 -14.36
C GLY A 330 -17.28 20.68 -13.41
N ARG A 331 -17.50 20.51 -12.09
CA ARG A 331 -17.33 21.60 -11.12
C ARG A 331 -15.86 21.99 -10.96
N SER A 332 -15.54 23.27 -11.16
CA SER A 332 -14.23 23.83 -10.81
C SER A 332 -14.11 24.09 -9.31
N VAL A 333 -13.06 23.57 -8.68
CA VAL A 333 -12.81 23.66 -7.23
C VAL A 333 -11.40 24.24 -6.98
N ARG A 334 -11.31 25.26 -6.12
CA ARG A 334 -10.03 25.90 -5.76
C ARG A 334 -9.45 25.28 -4.49
N LEU A 335 -8.42 24.47 -4.63
CA LEU A 335 -7.79 23.69 -3.56
C LEU A 335 -6.36 24.16 -3.29
N PHE A 336 -5.79 23.77 -2.14
CA PHE A 336 -4.35 23.84 -1.96
C PHE A 336 -3.66 22.77 -2.81
N VAL A 337 -2.43 23.02 -3.24
CA VAL A 337 -1.63 22.04 -4.00
C VAL A 337 -1.38 20.77 -3.18
N ILE A 338 -1.11 20.91 -1.88
CA ILE A 338 -1.16 19.79 -0.93
C ILE A 338 -2.46 19.91 -0.14
N THR A 339 -3.36 18.93 -0.24
CA THR A 339 -4.67 18.98 0.42
C THR A 339 -4.97 17.67 1.14
N GLY A 340 -5.86 17.71 2.13
CA GLY A 340 -6.40 16.51 2.78
C GLY A 340 -7.65 16.02 2.04
N HIS A 341 -7.96 14.73 2.15
CA HIS A 341 -9.07 14.12 1.42
C HIS A 341 -10.43 14.80 1.65
N ARG A 342 -10.73 15.16 2.91
CA ARG A 342 -11.96 15.88 3.29
C ARG A 342 -12.21 17.21 2.56
N ALA A 343 -11.23 17.76 1.86
CA ALA A 343 -11.41 18.95 1.04
C ALA A 343 -12.13 18.68 -0.30
N THR A 344 -12.19 17.41 -0.72
CA THR A 344 -12.78 16.99 -2.00
C THR A 344 -13.94 16.02 -1.85
N ASN A 345 -14.04 15.32 -0.72
CA ASN A 345 -15.02 14.27 -0.48
C ASN A 345 -15.70 14.41 0.90
N GLU A 346 -16.80 13.71 1.13
CA GLU A 346 -17.57 13.69 2.38
C GLU A 346 -17.00 12.68 3.37
N THR A 347 -15.75 12.91 3.78
CA THR A 347 -14.98 11.97 4.59
C THR A 347 -14.27 12.66 5.77
N ALA A 348 -13.98 11.90 6.82
CA ALA A 348 -13.12 12.34 7.93
C ALA A 348 -11.62 12.30 7.55
N CYS A 349 -11.22 11.56 6.52
CA CYS A 349 -9.84 11.44 6.08
C CYS A 349 -9.21 12.83 5.78
N PRO A 350 -7.98 13.14 6.24
CA PRO A 350 -6.95 12.26 6.78
C PRO A 350 -6.93 12.14 8.31
N GLY A 351 -8.04 12.39 9.00
CA GLY A 351 -8.02 12.51 10.45
C GLY A 351 -7.73 13.93 10.92
N GLU A 352 -8.42 14.38 11.96
CA GLU A 352 -8.28 15.75 12.48
C GLU A 352 -6.83 16.16 12.80
N ARG A 353 -6.06 15.31 13.48
CA ARG A 353 -4.67 15.62 13.89
C ARG A 353 -3.71 15.72 12.71
N LEU A 354 -3.89 14.91 11.67
CA LEU A 354 -3.08 14.98 10.45
C LEU A 354 -3.53 16.13 9.56
N TYR A 355 -4.83 16.44 9.51
CA TYR A 355 -5.37 17.59 8.80
C TYR A 355 -4.80 18.91 9.36
N GLN A 356 -4.75 19.06 10.68
CA GLN A 356 -4.11 20.20 11.35
C GLN A 356 -2.61 20.37 11.01
N ALA A 357 -1.93 19.29 10.60
CA ALA A 357 -0.52 19.35 10.20
C ALA A 357 -0.30 19.85 8.76
N LEU A 358 -1.35 19.93 7.92
CA LEU A 358 -1.22 20.29 6.50
C LEU A 358 -0.52 21.63 6.25
N PRO A 359 -0.80 22.73 6.97
CA PRO A 359 -0.08 23.99 6.79
C PRO A 359 1.43 23.84 7.01
N ALA A 360 1.84 23.06 8.03
CA ALA A 360 3.25 22.80 8.29
C ALA A 360 3.88 21.89 7.23
N ILE A 361 3.15 20.89 6.71
CA ILE A 361 3.59 20.04 5.60
C ILE A 361 3.86 20.90 4.35
N ARG A 362 2.94 21.80 3.99
CA ARG A 362 3.09 22.73 2.85
C ARG A 362 4.35 23.57 2.96
N ARG A 363 4.53 24.27 4.08
CA ARG A 363 5.72 25.10 4.32
C ARG A 363 7.01 24.29 4.22
N ARG A 364 7.08 23.14 4.89
CA ARG A 364 8.27 22.29 4.92
C ARG A 364 8.57 21.64 3.57
N ALA A 365 7.54 21.33 2.78
CA ALA A 365 7.70 20.82 1.42
C ALA A 365 8.28 21.92 0.52
N GLN A 366 7.75 23.15 0.57
CA GLN A 366 8.28 24.26 -0.21
C GLN A 366 9.72 24.59 0.17
N GLN A 367 10.02 24.70 1.48
CA GLN A 367 11.38 24.87 1.98
C GLN A 367 12.36 23.78 1.52
N ARG A 368 11.86 22.59 1.17
CA ARG A 368 12.67 21.53 0.62
C ARG A 368 12.85 21.70 -0.88
N ILE A 369 11.81 22.09 -1.62
CA ILE A 369 11.88 22.41 -3.05
C ILE A 369 12.90 23.52 -3.28
N ASP A 370 12.82 24.63 -2.53
CA ASP A 370 13.69 25.80 -2.69
C ASP A 370 15.18 25.54 -2.42
N ARG A 371 15.53 24.40 -1.81
CA ARG A 371 16.93 24.03 -1.51
C ARG A 371 17.65 23.35 -2.68
N TYR A 372 16.94 22.88 -3.70
CA TYR A 372 17.50 22.18 -4.86
C TYR A 372 17.15 22.96 -6.12
#